data_AF-A0AAE1N394-F1
#
_entry.id   AF-A0AAE1N394-F1
#
_cell.length_a   1.000
_cell.length_b   1.000
_cell.length_c   1.000
_cell.angle_alpha   90.00
_cell.angle_beta   90.00
_cell.angle_gamma   90.00
#
_symmetry.space_group_name_H-M   'P 1'
#
loop_
_entity.id
_entity.type
_entity.pdbx_description
1 polymer ?
#
loop_
_entity_poly.entity_id
_entity_poly.type
_entity_poly.pdbx_seq_one_letter_code
_entity_poly.pdbx_strand_id
1 'polypeptide(L)'
;MNLLAWNCQGLGVALTARNLKQECFQKKPHLVFLMETKQKAGYVRKIRRRCGFEEEWVVNPVGRSGGLALWWSEVITVNILFSSPNIIHTSVMSATLSTPSYITFIYGPMDEEERRLCWQEVRKISDHIRTSWLCLGDFNEILSQD
;
A
#
# COMPACT_ATOMS: atom_id res chain seq x y z
N MET A 1 15.01 2.09 -5.84
CA MET A 1 14.09 1.52 -4.82
C MET A 1 13.41 0.28 -5.39
N ASN A 2 13.13 -0.74 -4.57
CA ASN A 2 12.25 -1.87 -4.92
C ASN A 2 11.01 -1.85 -4.02
N LEU A 3 9.91 -2.40 -4.50
CA LEU A 3 8.61 -2.29 -3.86
C LEU A 3 7.84 -3.61 -3.99
N LEU A 4 7.12 -3.99 -2.93
CA LEU A 4 6.21 -5.12 -2.93
C LEU A 4 4.78 -4.61 -2.69
N ALA A 5 3.86 -4.88 -3.60
CA ALA A 5 2.44 -4.66 -3.38
C ALA A 5 1.72 -6.00 -3.38
N TRP A 6 0.89 -6.26 -2.37
CA TRP A 6 0.21 -7.54 -2.27
C TRP A 6 -1.18 -7.44 -1.65
N ASN A 7 -2.18 -7.91 -2.39
CA ASN A 7 -3.50 -8.21 -1.87
C ASN A 7 -3.44 -9.54 -1.09
N CYS A 8 -3.32 -9.46 0.23
CA CYS A 8 -3.02 -10.60 1.09
C CYS A 8 -4.26 -11.38 1.54
N GLN A 9 -5.47 -10.86 1.28
CA GLN A 9 -6.76 -11.49 1.57
C GLN A 9 -6.98 -11.93 3.04
N GLY A 10 -6.20 -11.40 3.97
CA GLY A 10 -6.28 -11.68 5.40
C GLY A 10 -4.92 -12.01 6.00
N LEU A 11 -4.34 -11.04 6.70
CA LEU A 11 -3.03 -11.18 7.34
C LEU A 11 -3.06 -12.07 8.60
N GLY A 12 -4.25 -12.34 9.14
CA GLY A 12 -4.43 -13.18 10.32
C GLY A 12 -4.19 -14.67 10.08
N VAL A 13 -4.16 -15.10 8.81
CA VAL A 13 -3.89 -16.50 8.44
C VAL A 13 -2.40 -16.78 8.59
N ALA A 14 -2.04 -17.80 9.38
CA ALA A 14 -0.64 -18.11 9.68
C ALA A 14 0.22 -18.37 8.43
N LEU A 15 -0.36 -19.02 7.41
CA LEU A 15 0.30 -19.26 6.13
C LEU A 15 0.55 -17.94 5.38
N THR A 16 -0.43 -17.04 5.30
CA THR A 16 -0.28 -15.71 4.68
C THR A 16 0.84 -14.91 5.35
N ALA A 17 0.84 -14.84 6.69
CA ALA A 17 1.88 -14.13 7.43
C ALA A 17 3.27 -14.75 7.24
N ARG A 18 3.36 -16.08 7.16
CA ARG A 18 4.63 -16.79 6.87
C ARG A 18 5.12 -16.50 5.46
N ASN A 19 4.24 -16.60 4.46
CA ASN A 19 4.59 -16.33 3.06
C ASN A 19 5.03 -14.88 2.89
N LEU A 20 4.34 -13.92 3.53
CA LEU A 20 4.77 -12.52 3.53
C LEU A 20 6.17 -12.33 4.09
N LYS A 21 6.47 -12.96 5.22
CA LYS A 21 7.81 -12.90 5.80
C LYS A 21 8.85 -13.45 4.82
N GLN A 22 8.54 -14.56 4.14
CA GLN A 22 9.43 -15.17 3.16
C GLN A 22 9.64 -14.25 1.94
N GLU A 23 8.58 -13.66 1.40
CA GLU A 23 8.65 -12.69 0.30
C GLU A 23 9.50 -11.48 0.68
N CYS A 24 9.28 -10.91 1.87
CA CYS A 24 10.10 -9.81 2.40
C CYS A 24 11.57 -10.21 2.54
N PHE A 25 11.86 -11.42 3.03
CA PHE A 25 13.22 -11.91 3.17
C PHE A 25 13.93 -12.13 1.82
N GLN A 26 13.24 -12.72 0.86
CA GLN A 26 13.80 -13.06 -0.45
C GLN A 26 14.01 -11.81 -1.32
N LYS A 27 12.99 -10.96 -1.41
CA LYS A 27 13.00 -9.79 -2.29
C LYS A 27 13.66 -8.56 -1.67
N LYS A 28 13.77 -8.53 -0.33
CA LYS A 28 14.27 -7.39 0.46
C LYS A 28 13.66 -6.06 -0.02
N PRO A 29 12.32 -5.92 -0.03
CA PRO A 29 11.69 -4.69 -0.47
C PRO A 29 12.05 -3.55 0.48
N HIS A 30 12.22 -2.34 -0.05
CA HIS A 30 12.37 -1.14 0.77
C HIS A 30 11.00 -0.60 1.23
N LEU A 31 9.94 -0.93 0.49
CA LEU A 31 8.58 -0.52 0.76
C LEU A 31 7.61 -1.68 0.46
N VAL A 32 6.69 -1.93 1.39
CA VAL A 32 5.64 -2.95 1.26
C VAL A 32 4.27 -2.31 1.39
N PHE A 33 3.41 -2.51 0.41
CA PHE A 33 2.00 -2.15 0.46
C PHE A 33 1.14 -3.42 0.53
N LEU A 34 0.28 -3.51 1.54
CA LEU A 34 -0.63 -4.62 1.76
C LEU A 34 -2.07 -4.15 1.67
N MET A 35 -2.87 -4.94 0.97
CA MET A 35 -4.31 -4.75 0.80
C MET A 35 -5.07 -5.93 1.43
N GLU A 36 -6.30 -5.70 1.85
CA GLU A 36 -7.15 -6.70 2.51
C GLU A 36 -6.46 -7.34 3.72
N THR A 37 -5.86 -6.51 4.58
CA THR A 37 -5.19 -7.02 5.79
C THR A 37 -6.16 -7.69 6.75
N LYS A 38 -7.41 -7.22 6.81
CA LYS A 38 -8.49 -7.71 7.71
C LYS A 38 -8.07 -7.78 9.18
N GLN A 39 -7.10 -6.97 9.57
CA GLN A 39 -6.49 -6.95 10.90
C GLN A 39 -6.27 -5.51 11.37
N LYS A 40 -6.42 -5.28 12.68
CA LYS A 40 -6.18 -3.96 13.28
C LYS A 40 -4.69 -3.66 13.37
N ALA A 41 -4.35 -2.37 13.46
CA ALA A 41 -2.97 -1.86 13.49
C ALA A 41 -2.04 -2.59 14.47
N GLY A 42 -2.51 -2.96 15.67
CA GLY A 42 -1.69 -3.69 16.64
C GLY A 42 -1.17 -5.05 16.14
N TYR A 43 -2.00 -5.80 15.41
CA TYR A 43 -1.59 -7.08 14.81
C TYR A 43 -0.67 -6.85 13.61
N VAL A 44 -1.05 -5.91 12.73
CA VAL A 44 -0.26 -5.52 11.55
C VAL A 44 1.16 -5.14 11.96
N ARG A 45 1.32 -4.31 13.00
CA ARG A 45 2.61 -3.90 13.57
C ARG A 45 3.46 -5.07 14.03
N LYS A 46 2.85 -6.08 14.65
CA LYS A 46 3.56 -7.29 15.09
C LYS A 46 4.13 -8.05 13.89
N ILE A 47 3.38 -8.16 12.79
CA ILE A 47 3.87 -8.81 11.56
C ILE A 47 4.93 -7.97 10.88
N ARG A 48 4.73 -6.65 10.77
CA ARG A 48 5.71 -5.70 10.23
C ARG A 48 7.08 -5.86 10.88
N ARG A 49 7.14 -5.84 12.22
CA ARG A 49 8.40 -6.04 12.98
C ARG A 49 9.08 -7.36 12.65
N ARG A 50 8.32 -8.44 12.43
CA ARG A 50 8.86 -9.76 12.02
C ARG A 50 9.36 -9.78 10.58
N CYS A 51 8.89 -8.86 9.74
CA CYS A 51 9.34 -8.68 8.35
C CYS A 51 10.52 -7.72 8.25
N GLY A 52 10.95 -7.08 9.35
CA GLY A 52 12.15 -6.25 9.40
C GLY A 52 11.96 -4.81 8.91
N PHE A 53 10.77 -4.22 9.09
CA PHE A 53 10.54 -2.81 8.75
C PHE A 53 10.40 -1.94 10.01
N GLU A 54 10.97 -0.74 9.94
CA GLU A 54 11.05 0.24 11.01
C GLU A 54 9.77 1.05 11.16
N GLU A 55 9.14 1.42 10.04
CA GLU A 55 8.03 2.38 9.99
C GLU A 55 6.76 1.81 9.35
N GLU A 56 5.61 2.41 9.69
CA GLU A 56 4.32 1.99 9.14
C GLU A 56 3.28 3.14 9.03
N TRP A 57 2.34 2.95 8.12
CA TRP A 57 1.03 3.59 8.11
C TRP A 57 -0.05 2.52 7.94
N VAL A 58 -1.10 2.58 8.74
CA VAL A 58 -2.18 1.58 8.72
C VAL A 58 -3.53 2.26 8.64
N VAL A 59 -4.32 1.86 7.64
CA VAL A 59 -5.75 2.15 7.57
C VAL A 59 -6.49 0.92 8.08
N ASN A 60 -7.17 1.04 9.21
CA ASN A 60 -7.85 -0.11 9.83
C ASN A 60 -8.99 -0.64 8.94
N PRO A 61 -9.26 -1.97 8.97
CA PRO A 61 -10.44 -2.54 8.32
C PRO A 61 -11.74 -2.03 8.96
N VAL A 62 -12.81 -2.03 8.18
CA VAL A 62 -14.18 -1.80 8.67
C VAL A 62 -14.83 -3.17 8.86
N GLY A 63 -15.12 -3.53 10.11
CA GLY A 63 -15.63 -4.86 10.45
C GLY A 63 -14.62 -5.96 10.09
N ARG A 64 -14.98 -6.80 9.10
CA ARG A 64 -14.16 -7.93 8.63
C ARG A 64 -13.54 -7.71 7.24
N SER A 65 -13.74 -6.53 6.64
CA SER A 65 -13.34 -6.23 5.27
C SER A 65 -12.28 -5.13 5.20
N GLY A 66 -11.43 -5.18 4.17
CA GLY A 66 -10.47 -4.15 3.84
C GLY A 66 -9.28 -4.08 4.80
N GLY A 67 -8.84 -2.86 5.01
CA GLY A 67 -7.65 -2.53 5.78
C GLY A 67 -6.39 -2.52 4.90
N LEU A 68 -5.67 -1.42 4.95
CA LEU A 68 -4.44 -1.18 4.20
C LEU A 68 -3.27 -1.05 5.15
N ALA A 69 -2.09 -1.51 4.72
CA ALA A 69 -0.86 -1.25 5.45
C ALA A 69 0.25 -0.86 4.49
N LEU A 70 0.99 0.16 4.87
CA LEU A 70 2.19 0.62 4.18
C LEU A 70 3.36 0.49 5.17
N TRP A 71 4.40 -0.25 4.80
CA TRP A 71 5.61 -0.42 5.58
C TRP A 71 6.80 0.06 4.76
N TRP A 72 7.78 0.67 5.41
CA TRP A 72 9.01 1.07 4.73
C TRP A 72 10.20 0.99 5.69
N SER A 73 11.37 0.84 5.10
CA SER A 73 12.62 0.84 5.86
C SER A 73 13.16 2.25 6.05
N GLU A 74 14.04 2.40 7.04
CA GLU A 74 14.65 3.70 7.41
C GLU A 74 15.44 4.39 6.29
N VAL A 75 15.84 3.65 5.23
CA VAL A 75 16.56 4.23 4.08
C VAL A 75 15.66 5.07 3.17
N ILE A 76 14.35 5.05 3.40
CA ILE A 76 13.35 5.84 2.68
C ILE A 76 12.54 6.65 3.68
N THR A 77 12.35 7.94 3.39
CA THR A 77 11.40 8.79 4.08
C THR A 77 10.10 8.81 3.30
N VAL A 78 8.99 8.44 3.96
CA VAL A 78 7.65 8.46 3.38
C VAL A 78 6.79 9.44 4.18
N ASN A 79 6.23 10.45 3.50
CA ASN A 79 5.26 11.35 4.10
C ASN A 79 3.86 11.02 3.58
N ILE A 80 2.92 10.75 4.48
CA ILE A 80 1.52 10.49 4.12
C ILE A 80 0.85 11.85 3.87
N LEU A 81 0.42 12.08 2.63
CA LEU A 81 -0.24 13.32 2.21
C LEU A 81 -1.76 13.18 2.24
N PHE A 82 -2.26 11.98 1.94
CA PHE A 82 -3.68 11.65 2.02
C PHE A 82 -3.85 10.16 2.26
N SER A 83 -4.88 9.78 3.01
CA SER A 83 -5.25 8.37 3.19
C SER A 83 -6.74 8.19 3.37
N SER A 84 -7.26 7.13 2.77
CA SER A 84 -8.65 6.67 2.84
C SER A 84 -8.67 5.13 2.89
N PRO A 85 -9.85 4.49 3.01
CA PRO A 85 -9.97 3.04 2.92
C PRO A 85 -9.41 2.41 1.64
N ASN A 86 -9.29 3.18 0.55
CA ASN A 86 -8.90 2.71 -0.78
C ASN A 86 -7.60 3.31 -1.30
N ILE A 87 -7.14 4.44 -0.76
CA ILE A 87 -5.98 5.17 -1.27
C ILE A 87 -5.05 5.54 -0.13
N ILE A 88 -3.75 5.35 -0.34
CA ILE A 88 -2.71 6.04 0.44
C ILE A 88 -1.83 6.80 -0.56
N HIS A 89 -1.82 8.12 -0.47
CA HIS A 89 -1.00 8.99 -1.31
C HIS A 89 0.16 9.56 -0.49
N THR A 90 1.38 9.45 -1.02
CA THR A 90 2.60 9.80 -0.30
C THR A 90 3.57 10.60 -1.17
N SER A 91 4.40 11.42 -0.53
CA SER A 91 5.70 11.80 -1.08
C SER A 91 6.79 10.88 -0.55
N VAL A 92 7.78 10.60 -1.39
CA VAL A 92 8.86 9.64 -1.08
C VAL A 92 10.20 10.27 -1.39
N MET A 93 11.15 10.11 -0.47
CA MET A 93 12.51 10.61 -0.60
C MET A 93 13.52 9.58 -0.10
N SER A 94 14.70 9.54 -0.70
CA SER A 94 15.82 8.75 -0.22
C SER A 94 17.14 9.41 -0.64
N ALA A 95 18.12 9.45 0.27
CA ALA A 95 19.45 9.97 -0.04
C ALA A 95 20.31 9.00 -0.86
N THR A 96 19.96 7.70 -0.85
CA THR A 96 20.78 6.62 -1.41
C THR A 96 20.11 5.89 -2.57
N LEU A 97 18.80 6.09 -2.77
CA LEU A 97 18.02 5.40 -3.79
C LEU A 97 17.32 6.38 -4.74
N SER A 98 17.33 6.06 -6.04
CA SER A 98 16.38 6.68 -6.96
C SER A 98 14.95 6.26 -6.61
N THR A 99 14.08 7.26 -6.44
CA THR A 99 12.68 7.13 -6.03
C THR A 99 11.80 8.07 -6.87
N PRO A 100 10.54 7.70 -7.16
CA PRO A 100 9.56 8.66 -7.65
C PRO A 100 9.28 9.70 -6.56
N SER A 101 8.96 10.94 -6.93
CA SER A 101 8.61 11.98 -5.96
C SER A 101 7.34 11.64 -5.18
N TYR A 102 6.36 11.04 -5.88
CA TYR A 102 5.08 10.67 -5.32
C TYR A 102 4.74 9.21 -5.61
N ILE A 103 4.09 8.55 -4.64
CA ILE A 103 3.52 7.22 -4.83
C ILE A 103 2.07 7.23 -4.37
N THR A 104 1.19 6.61 -5.14
CA THR A 104 -0.22 6.41 -4.77
C THR A 104 -0.52 4.93 -4.77
N PHE A 105 -0.82 4.43 -3.58
CA PHE A 105 -1.17 3.05 -3.30
C PHE A 105 -2.68 2.92 -3.37
N ILE A 106 -3.18 2.07 -4.26
CA ILE A 106 -4.60 1.98 -4.58
C ILE A 106 -5.08 0.56 -4.30
N TYR A 107 -6.18 0.45 -3.55
CA TYR A 107 -7.05 -0.71 -3.51
C TYR A 107 -8.43 -0.29 -3.98
N GLY A 108 -8.70 -0.49 -5.27
CA GLY A 108 -9.95 -0.08 -5.91
C GLY A 108 -11.15 -0.79 -5.27
N PRO A 109 -12.25 -0.08 -4.97
CA PRO A 109 -13.47 -0.72 -4.48
C PRO A 109 -14.16 -1.52 -5.60
N MET A 110 -14.88 -2.57 -5.20
CA MET A 110 -15.64 -3.42 -6.12
C MET A 110 -16.93 -2.74 -6.60
N ASP A 111 -17.55 -1.95 -5.73
CA ASP A 111 -18.76 -1.19 -6.04
C ASP A 111 -18.45 -0.10 -7.08
N GLU A 112 -19.33 0.04 -8.08
CA GLU A 112 -19.11 0.94 -9.21
C GLU A 112 -19.13 2.41 -8.80
N GLU A 113 -20.03 2.81 -7.90
CA GLU A 113 -20.11 4.19 -7.43
C GLU A 113 -18.90 4.53 -6.57
N GLU A 114 -18.53 3.66 -5.64
CA GLU A 114 -17.32 3.83 -4.84
C GLU A 114 -16.07 3.90 -5.75
N ARG A 115 -16.03 3.11 -6.83
CA ARG A 115 -14.90 3.09 -7.77
C ARG A 115 -14.81 4.39 -8.54
N ARG A 116 -15.95 4.93 -8.99
CA ARG A 116 -16.01 6.27 -9.61
C ARG A 116 -15.49 7.35 -8.65
N LEU A 117 -15.88 7.30 -7.38
CA LEU A 117 -15.40 8.24 -6.35
C LEU A 117 -13.90 8.10 -6.10
N CYS A 118 -13.41 6.86 -5.98
CA CYS A 118 -11.97 6.56 -5.85
C CYS A 118 -11.16 7.18 -7.01
N TRP A 119 -11.60 7.00 -8.25
CA TRP A 119 -10.97 7.60 -9.42
C TRP A 119 -11.08 9.12 -9.48
N GLN A 120 -12.12 9.72 -8.91
CA GLN A 120 -12.20 11.18 -8.77
C GLN A 120 -11.12 11.69 -7.81
N GLU A 121 -10.86 10.99 -6.72
CA GLU A 121 -9.76 11.34 -5.80
C GLU A 121 -8.39 11.18 -6.47
N VAL A 122 -8.16 10.10 -7.23
CA VAL A 122 -6.92 9.93 -8.00
C VAL A 122 -6.73 11.06 -9.02
N ARG A 123 -7.80 11.51 -9.68
CA ARG A 123 -7.74 12.66 -10.61
C ARG A 123 -7.38 13.96 -9.89
N LYS A 124 -8.02 14.26 -8.75
CA LYS A 124 -7.67 15.44 -7.93
C LYS A 124 -6.20 15.42 -7.50
N ILE A 125 -5.67 14.25 -7.14
CA ILE A 125 -4.24 14.08 -6.84
C ILE A 125 -3.40 14.42 -8.07
N SER A 126 -3.76 13.88 -9.25
CA SER A 126 -3.03 14.10 -10.49
C SER A 126 -2.94 15.58 -10.88
N ASP A 127 -3.98 16.38 -10.60
CA ASP A 127 -4.03 17.81 -10.92
C ASP A 127 -2.93 18.62 -10.21
N HIS A 128 -2.35 18.08 -9.13
CA HIS A 128 -1.31 18.74 -8.32
C HIS A 128 0.09 18.17 -8.53
N ILE A 129 0.23 17.13 -9.35
CA ILE A 129 1.51 16.47 -9.58
C ILE A 129 2.22 17.07 -10.79
N ARG A 130 3.48 17.44 -10.61
CA ARG A 130 4.35 18.06 -11.64
C ARG A 130 5.66 17.33 -11.86
N THR A 131 5.91 16.29 -11.08
CA THR A 131 7.15 15.50 -11.09
C THR A 131 6.82 14.00 -11.19
N SER A 132 7.81 13.13 -11.01
CA SER A 132 7.62 11.68 -11.14
C SER A 132 6.59 11.15 -10.14
N TRP A 133 5.63 10.39 -10.68
CA TRP A 133 4.52 9.82 -9.93
C TRP A 133 4.31 8.37 -10.31
N LEU A 134 4.19 7.51 -9.29
CA LEU A 134 3.92 6.10 -9.44
C LEU A 134 2.57 5.75 -8.81
N CYS A 135 1.65 5.20 -9.59
CA CYS A 135 0.42 4.59 -9.09
C CYS A 135 0.57 3.07 -9.08
N LEU A 136 0.22 2.41 -7.97
CA LEU A 136 0.36 0.96 -7.85
C LEU A 136 -0.64 0.36 -6.87
N GLY A 137 -0.92 -0.93 -7.06
CA GLY A 137 -1.82 -1.70 -6.21
C GLY A 137 -2.78 -2.54 -7.03
N ASP A 138 -3.93 -2.83 -6.45
CA ASP A 138 -5.01 -3.59 -7.07
C ASP A 138 -6.15 -2.63 -7.38
N PHE A 139 -6.33 -2.32 -8.67
CA PHE A 139 -7.28 -1.30 -9.11
C PHE A 139 -8.70 -1.84 -9.23
N ASN A 140 -8.90 -3.17 -9.22
CA ASN A 140 -10.18 -3.83 -9.51
C ASN A 140 -10.85 -3.31 -10.81
N GLU A 141 -10.04 -3.09 -11.85
CA GLU A 141 -10.50 -2.62 -13.17
C GLU A 141 -10.03 -3.56 -14.28
N ILE A 142 -10.87 -3.71 -15.31
CA ILE A 142 -10.53 -4.44 -16.53
C ILE A 142 -10.12 -3.40 -17.58
N LEU A 143 -8.88 -3.48 -18.07
CA LEU A 143 -8.34 -2.52 -19.05
C LEU A 143 -8.86 -2.74 -20.46
N SER A 144 -9.07 -3.99 -20.85
CA SER A 144 -9.67 -4.39 -22.11
C SER A 144 -10.35 -5.75 -21.95
N GLN A 145 -11.43 -5.96 -22.70
CA GLN A 145 -11.96 -7.29 -22.96
C GLN A 145 -11.52 -7.62 -24.39
N ASP A 146 -10.61 -8.58 -24.53
CA ASP A 146 -10.27 -9.16 -25.83
C ASP A 146 -11.43 -10.02 -26.35
#